data_AF-D4N0T0-F1
#
_entry.id   AF-D4N0T0-F1
#
_cell.length_a   1.000
_cell.length_b   1.000
_cell.length_c   1.000
_cell.angle_alpha   90.00
_cell.angle_beta   90.00
_cell.angle_gamma   90.00
#
_symmetry.space_group_name_H-M   'P 1'
#
loop_
_entity.id
_entity.type
_entity.pdbx_description
1 polymer ?
#
loop_
_entity_poly.entity_id
_entity_poly.type
_entity_poly.pdbx_seq_one_letter_code
_entity_poly.pdbx_strand_id
1 'polypeptide(L)' 'MMAMLWTQQIMIGKKTYAQVPKLLKEKVKEILIDSGCEELVTE' A
#
# COMPACT_ATOMS: atom_id res chain seq x y z
N MET A 1 0.43 6.69 -10.94
CA MET A 1 1.65 7.06 -10.20
C MET A 1 1.45 7.17 -8.69
N MET A 2 0.34 7.76 -8.17
CA MET A 2 0.16 7.94 -6.72
C MET A 2 0.09 6.62 -5.91
N ALA A 3 -0.53 5.56 -6.42
CA ALA A 3 -0.61 4.27 -5.72
C ALA A 3 0.78 3.65 -5.49
N MET A 4 1.66 3.67 -6.50
CA MET A 4 3.02 3.13 -6.40
C MET A 4 3.85 3.84 -5.32
N LEU A 5 3.72 5.16 -5.23
CA LEU A 5 4.39 5.98 -4.22
C LEU A 5 3.87 5.67 -2.81
N TRP A 6 2.58 5.39 -2.67
CA TRP A 6 1.99 4.91 -1.42
C TRP A 6 2.49 3.52 -1.02
N THR A 7 2.49 2.57 -1.97
CA THR A 7 3.03 1.22 -1.76
C THR A 7 4.49 1.29 -1.30
N GLN A 8 5.32 2.12 -1.94
CA GLN A 8 6.70 2.34 -1.50
C GLN A 8 6.79 2.96 -0.11
N GLN A 9 5.94 3.92 0.25
CA GLN A 9 5.95 4.48 1.62
C GLN A 9 5.53 3.48 2.69
N ILE A 10 4.69 2.51 2.33
CA ILE A 10 4.31 1.39 3.20
C ILE A 10 5.46 0.40 3.34
N MET A 11 6.11 0.03 2.23
CA MET A 11 7.31 -0.83 2.25
C MET A 11 8.46 -0.23 3.07
N ILE A 12 8.63 1.10 3.03
CA ILE A 12 9.66 1.82 3.82
C ILE A 12 9.22 1.99 5.29
N GLY A 13 7.98 1.65 5.65
CA GLY A 13 7.45 1.78 7.02
C GLY A 13 7.16 3.22 7.46
N LYS A 14 7.14 4.18 6.53
CA LYS A 14 6.80 5.58 6.83
C LYS A 14 5.30 5.80 6.99
N LYS A 15 4.50 4.95 6.34
CA LYS A 15 3.03 5.01 6.38
C LYS A 15 2.45 3.62 6.48
N THR A 16 1.27 3.51 7.07
CA THR A 16 0.54 2.24 7.13
C THR A 16 -0.56 2.21 6.08
N TYR A 17 -0.97 1.01 5.69
CA TYR A 17 -2.06 0.80 4.73
C TYR A 17 -3.38 1.44 5.21
N ALA A 18 -3.60 1.53 6.53
CA ALA A 18 -4.70 2.26 7.15
C ALA A 18 -4.80 3.75 6.72
N GLN A 19 -3.66 4.40 6.46
CA GLN A 19 -3.60 5.81 6.07
C GLN A 19 -3.87 6.04 4.58
N VAL A 20 -3.95 4.97 3.79
CA VAL A 20 -4.19 5.08 2.35
C VAL A 20 -5.64 5.55 2.14
N PRO A 21 -5.86 6.62 1.36
CA PRO A 21 -7.22 7.06 1.05
C PRO A 21 -7.98 5.96 0.31
N LYS A 22 -9.28 5.79 0.63
CA LYS A 22 -10.12 4.70 0.11
C LYS A 22 -10.03 4.51 -1.41
N LEU A 23 -9.96 5.61 -2.17
CA LEU A 23 -9.86 5.61 -3.64
C LEU A 23 -8.57 4.94 -4.17
N LEU A 24 -7.49 4.94 -3.38
CA LEU A 24 -6.21 4.30 -3.72
C LEU A 24 -6.00 2.99 -2.97
N LYS A 25 -6.78 2.71 -1.92
CA LYS A 25 -6.59 1.59 -1.00
C LYS A 25 -6.63 0.25 -1.76
N GLU A 26 -7.62 0.08 -2.63
CA GLU A 26 -7.75 -1.09 -3.50
C GLU A 26 -6.54 -1.28 -4.43
N LYS A 27 -6.10 -0.20 -5.08
CA LYS A 27 -4.96 -0.22 -6.01
C LYS A 27 -3.62 -0.44 -5.31
N VAL A 28 -3.44 0.12 -4.12
CA VAL A 28 -2.25 -0.09 -3.28
C VAL A 28 -2.21 -1.53 -2.78
N LYS A 29 -3.37 -2.12 -2.46
CA LYS A 29 -3.49 -3.54 -2.09
C LYS A 29 -3.05 -4.45 -3.21
N GLU A 30 -3.57 -4.25 -4.42
CA GLU A 30 -3.15 -5.04 -5.59
C GLU A 30 -1.64 -4.98 -5.81
N ILE A 31 -1.05 -3.78 -5.75
CA ILE A 31 0.41 -3.62 -5.93
C ILE A 31 1.19 -4.30 -4.80
N LEU A 32 0.71 -4.21 -3.55
CA LEU A 32 1.35 -4.88 -2.41
C LEU A 32 1.29 -6.40 -2.56
N ILE A 33 0.17 -6.96 -3.00
CA ILE A 33 0.00 -8.40 -3.26
C ILE A 33 0.89 -8.84 -4.42
N ASP A 34 0.89 -8.12 -5.52
CA ASP A 34 1.74 -8.39 -6.70
C ASP A 34 3.24 -8.33 -6.34
N SER A 35 3.61 -7.46 -5.41
CA SER A 35 4.97 -7.34 -4.88
C SER A 35 5.30 -8.34 -3.77
N GLY A 36 4.39 -9.25 -3.41
CA GLY A 36 4.58 -10.23 -2.32
C GLY A 36 4.61 -9.63 -0.91
N CYS A 37 4.12 -8.40 -0.74
CA CYS A 37 4.07 -7.67 0.52
C CYS A 37 2.64 -7.63 1.11
N GLU A 38 1.89 -8.73 0.95
CA GLU A 38 0.51 -8.84 1.46
C GLU A 38 0.42 -8.69 2.98
N GLU A 39 1.49 -9.06 3.70
CA GLU A 39 1.63 -8.90 5.15
C GLU A 39 1.65 -7.44 5.62
N LEU A 40 2.05 -6.50 4.75
CA LEU A 40 2.04 -5.07 5.04
C LEU A 40 0.64 -4.45 4.87
N VAL A 41 -0.32 -5.20 4.33
CA VAL A 41 -1.75 -4.81 4.22
C VAL A 41 -2.43 -5.12 5.56
N THR A 42 -1.99 -4.46 6.62
CA THR A 42 -2.64 -4.51 7.93
C THR A 42 -3.69 -3.40 8.01
N GLU A 43 -4.94 -3.78 8.30
CA GLU A 43 -6.14 -2.92 8.24
C GLU A 43 -6.10 -1.68 9.14
#